data_AF-A0A2W6XVA5-F1
#
_entry.id   AF-A0A2W6XVA5-F1
#
_cell.length_a   1.000
_cell.length_b   1.000
_cell.length_c   1.000
_cell.angle_alpha   90.00
_cell.angle_beta   90.00
_cell.angle_gamma   90.00
#
_symmetry.space_group_name_H-M   'P 1'
#
loop_
_entity.id
_entity.type
_entity.pdbx_description
1 polymer ?
#
loop_
_entity_poly.entity_id
_entity_poly.type
_entity_poly.pdbx_seq_one_letter_code
_entity_poly.pdbx_strand_id
1 'polypeptide(L)' 'NVSVSKPNSTLLDASARNLPTVLRVSPHYYNSEDEIDLFVDALNDIVASG' A
#
# COMPACT_ATOMS: atom_id res chain seq x y z
N ASN A 1 -1.03 3.30 9.49
CA ASN A 1 -1.55 2.16 8.69
C ASN A 1 -0.93 2.05 7.30
N VAL A 2 0.39 2.27 7.15
CA VAL A 2 1.09 2.06 5.87
C VAL A 2 2.43 1.39 6.14
N SER A 3 2.80 0.41 5.32
CA SER A 3 4.10 -0.25 5.37
C SER A 3 4.62 -0.51 3.96
N VAL A 4 5.93 -0.41 3.77
CA VAL A 4 6.61 -0.80 2.53
C VAL A 4 7.30 -2.14 2.76
N SER A 5 6.94 -3.15 1.96
CA SER A 5 7.55 -4.48 2.01
C SER A 5 8.44 -4.67 0.79
N LYS A 6 9.74 -4.84 1.04
CA LYS A 6 10.68 -5.27 0.00
C LYS A 6 10.48 -6.76 -0.27
N PRO A 7 10.84 -7.29 -1.45
CA PRO A 7 10.70 -8.71 -1.75
C PRO A 7 11.33 -9.63 -0.71
N ASN A 8 12.43 -9.22 -0.09
CA ASN A 8 13.11 -10.00 0.95
C ASN A 8 12.30 -10.17 2.25
N SER A 9 11.27 -9.37 2.50
CA SER A 9 10.43 -9.46 3.71
C SER A 9 9.46 -10.64 3.66
N THR A 10 9.09 -11.08 2.46
CA THR A 10 8.27 -12.27 2.20
C THR A 10 8.90 -13.07 1.06
N LEU A 11 10.18 -13.41 1.20
CA LEU A 11 11.05 -13.83 0.10
C LEU A 11 10.48 -14.96 -0.75
N LEU A 12 9.96 -16.02 -0.12
CA LEU A 12 9.40 -17.16 -0.85
C LEU A 12 8.19 -16.75 -1.70
N ASP A 13 7.21 -16.07 -1.10
CA ASP A 13 5.99 -15.65 -1.78
C ASP A 13 6.25 -14.56 -2.83
N ALA A 14 7.10 -13.59 -2.50
CA ALA A 14 7.44 -12.49 -3.40
C ALA A 14 8.21 -12.98 -4.62
N SER A 15 9.14 -13.93 -4.44
CA SER A 15 9.89 -14.52 -5.55
C SER A 15 8.98 -15.37 -6.44
N ALA A 16 8.15 -16.24 -5.85
CA ALA A 16 7.23 -17.10 -6.60
C ALA A 16 6.24 -16.31 -7.47
N ARG A 17 5.88 -15.09 -7.03
CA ARG A 17 4.91 -14.21 -7.69
C ARG A 17 5.56 -13.04 -8.43
N ASN A 18 6.89 -12.98 -8.47
CA ASN A 18 7.66 -11.85 -9.02
C ASN A 18 7.16 -10.48 -8.53
N LEU A 19 6.86 -10.37 -7.22
CA LEU A 19 6.32 -9.14 -6.64
C LEU A 19 7.43 -8.07 -6.51
N PRO A 20 7.15 -6.82 -6.90
CA PRO A 20 8.05 -5.69 -6.65
C PRO A 20 8.01 -5.30 -5.17
N THR A 21 8.64 -4.18 -4.83
CA THR A 21 8.35 -3.50 -3.56
C THR A 21 6.85 -3.20 -3.48
N VAL A 22 6.19 -3.68 -2.42
CA VAL A 22 4.75 -3.53 -2.22
C VAL A 22 4.48 -2.47 -1.15
N LEU A 23 3.62 -1.51 -1.48
CA LEU A 23 3.00 -0.62 -0.50
C LEU A 23 1.72 -1.29 0.02
N ARG A 24 1.63 -1.50 1.34
CA ARG A 24 0.43 -2.03 1.99
C ARG A 24 -0.17 -0.97 2.89
N VAL A 25 -1.48 -0.76 2.73
CA VAL A 25 -2.30 0.05 3.61
C VAL A 25 -3.13 -0.90 4.47
N SER A 26 -3.30 -0.59 5.75
CA SER A 26 -4.04 -1.45 6.68
C SER A 26 -4.99 -0.63 7.55
N PRO A 27 -6.06 -0.06 6.97
CA PRO A 27 -7.05 0.68 7.75
C PRO A 27 -7.66 -0.20 8.84
N HIS A 28 -8.06 0.40 9.95
CA HIS A 28 -8.66 -0.28 11.08
C HIS A 28 -9.96 0.43 11.50
N TYR A 29 -10.69 -0.12 12.47
CA TYR A 29 -11.98 0.41 12.92
C TYR A 29 -11.93 1.83 13.51
N TYR A 30 -10.73 2.35 13.80
CA TYR A 30 -10.55 3.74 14.22
C TYR A 30 -10.38 4.70 13.04
N ASN A 31 -10.26 4.21 11.81
CA ASN A 31 -10.28 5.06 10.63
C ASN A 31 -11.71 5.34 10.19
N SER A 32 -12.00 6.60 9.90
CA SER A 32 -13.28 7.00 9.29
C SER A 32 -13.26 6.76 7.78
N GLU A 33 -14.45 6.77 7.17
CA GLU A 33 -14.58 6.75 5.70
C GLU A 33 -13.91 7.99 5.08
N ASP A 34 -14.11 9.18 5.65
CA ASP A 34 -13.46 10.43 5.20
C ASP A 34 -11.92 10.33 5.20
N GLU A 35 -11.32 9.68 6.20
CA GLU A 35 -9.87 9.48 6.25
C GLU A 35 -9.38 8.51 5.16
N ILE A 36 -10.20 7.49 4.84
CA ILE A 36 -9.89 6.52 3.78
C ILE A 36 -10.02 7.20 2.41
N ASP A 37 -11.07 8.00 2.19
CA ASP A 37 -11.29 8.74 0.95
C ASP A 37 -10.15 9.74 0.69
N LEU A 38 -9.75 10.51 1.72
CA LEU A 38 -8.60 11.41 1.62
C LEU A 38 -7.30 10.67 1.24
N PHE A 39 -7.09 9.47 1.78
CA PHE A 39 -5.93 8.66 1.44
C PHE A 39 -5.96 8.20 -0.04
N VAL A 40 -7.13 7.77 -0.52
CA VAL A 40 -7.31 7.33 -1.91
C VAL A 40 -7.11 8.50 -2.89
N ASP A 41 -7.65 9.67 -2.57
CA ASP A 41 -7.46 10.88 -3.38
C ASP A 41 -5.99 11.27 -3.50
N ALA A 42 -5.27 11.29 -2.37
CA ALA A 42 -3.84 11.56 -2.37
C ALA A 42 -3.04 10.52 -3.17
N LEU A 43 -3.44 9.24 -3.12
CA LEU A 43 -2.82 8.19 -3.92
C LEU A 43 -3.06 8.39 -5.42
N ASN A 44 -4.29 8.76 -5.81
CA ASN A 44 -4.63 9.05 -7.20
C ASN A 44 -3.79 10.20 -7.76
N ASP A 45 -3.61 11.26 -6.99
CA ASP A 45 -2.77 12.41 -7.38
C ASP A 45 -1.31 11.99 -7.62
N ILE A 46 -0.74 11.18 -6.71
CA ILE A 46 0.63 10.68 -6.83
C ILE A 46 0.77 9.81 -8.08
N VAL A 47 -0.16 8.87 -8.30
CA VAL A 47 -0.12 7.95 -9.44
C VAL A 47 -0.31 8.70 -10.77
N ALA A 48 -1.17 9.72 -10.81
CA ALA A 48 -1.39 10.53 -12.00
C ALA A 48 -0.21 11.46 -12.32
N SER A 49 0.61 11.81 -11.34
CA SER A 49 1.76 12.70 -11.48
C SER A 49 3.05 12.01 -11.95
N GLY A 50 3.10 10.68 -11.97
CA GLY A 50 4.26 9.87 -12.38
C GLY A 50 4.15 9.30 -13.78
#